data_AF-A0A9W9L5A2-F1
#
_entry.id   AF-A0A9W9L5A2-F1
#
_cell.length_a   1.000
_cell.length_b   1.000
_cell.length_c   1.000
_cell.angle_alpha   90.00
_cell.angle_beta   90.00
_cell.angle_gamma   90.00
#
_symmetry.space_group_name_H-M   'P 1'
#
loop_
_entity.id
_entity.type
_entity.pdbx_description
1 polymer ?
#
loop_
_entity_poly.entity_id
_entity_poly.type
_entity_poly.pdbx_seq_one_letter_code
_entity_poly.pdbx_strand_id
1 'polypeptide(L)'
;MLDSFRPVVMEDARRFDGATPDQIRDAFKEWARVACETEHGVPYKRAELAYSARYRLCIMVDEEALQSVLDIPTEDLEQYNTTGFVILINGRWSPEWDPEELAAELAAGGGLDDGHEPVYGCTLGEVGWMKVRYGQAQTGASSLMTPDGSWDLEYRRPPAIGFVF
;
A
#
# COMPACT_ATOMS: atom_id res chain seq x y z
N MET A 1 4.78 -12.20 24.73
CA MET A 1 5.19 -12.69 23.38
C MET A 1 4.18 -12.32 22.29
N LEU A 2 2.89 -12.11 22.58
CA LEU A 2 1.89 -11.65 21.59
C LEU A 2 1.97 -10.13 21.29
N ASP A 3 2.50 -9.33 22.22
CA ASP A 3 2.54 -7.86 22.04
C ASP A 3 3.49 -7.37 20.95
N SER A 4 4.43 -8.19 20.47
CA SER A 4 5.34 -7.83 19.38
C SER A 4 4.67 -7.76 18.00
N PHE A 5 3.46 -8.30 17.86
CA PHE A 5 2.70 -8.29 16.59
C PHE A 5 1.63 -7.21 16.54
N ARG A 6 1.51 -6.36 17.57
CA ARG A 6 0.54 -5.27 17.55
C ARG A 6 0.87 -4.30 16.40
N PRO A 7 -0.10 -4.01 15.52
CA PRO A 7 0.05 -2.94 14.55
C PRO A 7 0.33 -1.62 15.28
N VAL A 8 1.18 -0.79 14.70
CA VAL A 8 1.31 0.61 15.13
C VAL A 8 0.17 1.36 14.47
N VAL A 9 -0.72 1.91 15.27
CA VAL A 9 -1.85 2.71 14.80
C VAL A 9 -1.46 4.19 14.91
N MET A 10 -1.63 4.93 13.81
CA MET A 10 -1.35 6.36 13.74
C MET A 10 -2.63 7.13 13.48
N GLU A 11 -3.14 7.79 14.52
CA GLU A 11 -4.38 8.58 14.49
C GLU A 11 -4.04 10.05 14.78
N ASP A 12 -3.54 10.76 13.76
CA ASP A 12 -3.35 12.22 13.82
C ASP A 12 -4.24 12.89 12.77
N ALA A 13 -5.47 13.23 13.17
CA ALA A 13 -6.45 13.85 12.29
C ALA A 13 -5.94 15.16 11.66
N ARG A 14 -5.06 15.93 12.34
CA ARG A 14 -4.52 17.16 11.76
C ARG A 14 -3.59 16.91 10.58
N ARG A 15 -3.00 15.70 10.54
CA ARG A 15 -2.05 15.28 9.52
C ARG A 15 -2.69 14.44 8.43
N PHE A 16 -3.72 13.66 8.76
CA PHE A 16 -4.24 12.62 7.88
C PHE A 16 -5.69 12.81 7.41
N ASP A 17 -6.42 13.81 7.93
CA ASP A 17 -7.77 14.09 7.44
C ASP A 17 -7.75 14.52 5.96
N GLY A 18 -8.47 13.78 5.12
CA GLY A 18 -8.47 13.96 3.66
C GLY A 18 -7.14 13.65 2.96
N ALA A 19 -6.18 13.00 3.63
CA ALA A 19 -4.89 12.69 3.03
C ALA A 19 -5.02 11.62 1.93
N THR A 20 -4.25 11.77 0.85
CA THR A 20 -4.20 10.77 -0.22
C THR A 20 -3.27 9.60 0.15
N PRO A 21 -3.41 8.43 -0.51
CA PRO A 21 -2.47 7.32 -0.32
C PRO A 21 -1.00 7.70 -0.52
N ASP A 22 -0.71 8.64 -1.43
CA ASP A 22 0.66 9.12 -1.66
C ASP A 22 1.20 9.91 -0.47
N GLN A 23 0.38 10.79 0.12
CA GLN A 23 0.76 11.54 1.32
C GLN A 23 0.94 10.61 2.53
N ILE A 24 0.11 9.57 2.66
CA ILE A 24 0.27 8.54 3.68
C ILE A 24 1.55 7.72 3.44
N ARG A 25 1.90 7.42 2.18
CA ARG A 25 3.17 6.75 1.83
C ARG A 25 4.37 7.55 2.32
N ASP A 26 4.39 8.86 2.10
CA ASP A 26 5.48 9.72 2.54
C ASP A 26 5.60 9.77 4.07
N ALA A 27 4.47 9.95 4.75
CA ALA A 27 4.41 9.90 6.20
C ALA A 27 4.90 8.55 6.77
N PHE A 28 4.52 7.45 6.11
CA PHE A 28 4.98 6.12 6.47
C PHE A 28 6.48 5.95 6.27
N LYS A 29 7.06 6.44 5.17
CA LYS A 29 8.51 6.39 4.92
C LYS A 29 9.30 7.16 5.98
N GLU A 30 8.79 8.32 6.42
CA GLU A 30 9.37 9.08 7.53
C GLU A 30 9.36 8.29 8.84
N TRP A 31 8.23 7.67 9.18
CA TRP A 31 8.15 6.82 10.37
C TRP A 31 9.10 5.62 10.27
N ALA A 32 9.10 4.91 9.14
CA ALA A 32 9.88 3.70 8.94
C ALA A 32 11.39 3.95 9.11
N ARG A 33 11.88 5.13 8.71
CA ARG A 33 13.28 5.57 8.90
C ARG A 33 13.73 5.58 10.36
N VAL A 34 12.82 5.89 11.27
CA VAL A 34 13.11 5.96 12.72
C VAL A 34 12.72 4.65 13.42
N ALA A 35 11.61 4.04 13.00
CA ALA A 35 11.04 2.85 13.63
C ALA A 35 11.96 1.63 13.51
N CYS A 36 12.61 1.43 12.36
CA CYS A 36 13.48 0.26 12.19
C CYS A 36 14.68 0.23 13.16
N GLU A 37 15.25 1.40 13.46
CA GLU A 37 16.36 1.54 14.40
C GLU A 37 15.88 1.45 15.84
N THR A 38 14.76 2.10 16.17
CA THR A 38 14.24 2.12 17.54
C THR A 38 13.61 0.79 17.97
N GLU A 39 12.93 0.09 17.07
CA GLU A 39 12.26 -1.19 17.36
C GLU A 39 13.20 -2.38 17.24
N HIS A 40 14.12 -2.38 16.25
CA HIS A 40 14.93 -3.56 15.92
C HIS A 40 16.44 -3.29 15.86
N GLY A 41 16.92 -2.06 16.08
CA GLY A 41 18.34 -1.73 16.00
C GLY A 41 18.93 -1.87 14.59
N VAL A 42 18.09 -1.84 13.55
CA VAL A 42 18.51 -2.03 12.16
C VAL A 42 18.45 -0.70 11.42
N PRO A 43 19.53 -0.27 10.75
CA PRO A 43 19.52 0.94 9.93
C PRO A 43 18.47 0.89 8.83
N TYR A 44 17.86 2.03 8.52
CA TYR A 44 16.80 2.11 7.50
C TYR A 44 17.23 1.52 6.15
N LYS A 45 18.45 1.76 5.69
CA LYS A 45 18.96 1.18 4.43
C LYS A 45 18.89 -0.35 4.38
N ARG A 46 18.99 -1.02 5.53
CA ARG A 46 18.85 -2.48 5.62
C ARG A 46 17.39 -2.90 5.80
N ALA A 47 16.61 -2.15 6.57
CA ALA A 47 15.20 -2.42 6.79
C ALA A 47 14.36 -2.16 5.52
N GLU A 48 14.67 -1.12 4.77
CA GLU A 48 14.03 -0.77 3.52
C GLU A 48 14.25 -1.85 2.48
N LEU A 49 15.37 -2.58 2.49
CA LEU A 49 15.66 -3.70 1.60
C LEU A 49 15.12 -5.04 2.14
N ALA A 50 14.81 -5.11 3.44
CA ALA A 50 14.31 -6.32 4.07
C ALA A 50 12.93 -6.72 3.53
N TYR A 51 12.68 -8.02 3.49
CA TYR A 51 11.45 -8.59 2.94
C TYR A 51 10.25 -8.51 3.90
N SER A 52 10.46 -7.99 5.11
CA SER A 52 9.39 -7.78 6.09
C SER A 52 8.39 -6.74 5.60
N ALA A 53 7.09 -7.01 5.77
CA ALA A 53 6.04 -6.04 5.48
C ALA A 53 6.10 -4.80 6.38
N ARG A 54 6.57 -4.93 7.64
CA ARG A 54 6.44 -3.88 8.68
C ARG A 54 6.98 -2.50 8.30
N TYR A 55 8.08 -2.43 7.53
CA TYR A 55 8.69 -1.16 7.10
C TYR A 55 8.53 -0.90 5.60
N ARG A 56 7.71 -1.71 4.92
CA ARG A 56 7.52 -1.66 3.47
C ARG A 56 6.06 -1.45 3.07
N LEU A 57 5.12 -1.97 3.83
CA LEU A 57 3.70 -1.89 3.56
C LEU A 57 3.01 -1.15 4.71
N CYS A 58 2.09 -0.26 4.39
CA CYS A 58 1.17 0.31 5.36
C CYS A 58 -0.28 0.10 4.93
N ILE A 59 -1.15 0.03 5.94
CA ILE A 59 -2.60 -0.07 5.75
C ILE A 59 -3.18 1.29 6.08
N MET A 60 -3.89 1.86 5.11
CA MET A 60 -4.68 3.07 5.26
C MET A 60 -6.17 2.67 5.33
N VAL A 61 -6.90 3.33 6.22
CA VAL A 61 -8.34 3.20 6.38
C VAL A 61 -8.92 4.61 6.36
N ASP A 62 -9.46 5.00 5.21
CA ASP A 62 -10.23 6.23 5.07
C ASP A 62 -11.73 5.97 5.31
N GLU A 63 -12.56 7.00 5.14
CA GLU A 63 -14.01 6.90 5.32
C GLU A 63 -14.64 5.86 4.38
N GLU A 64 -14.21 5.81 3.11
CA GLU A 64 -14.73 4.85 2.13
C GLU A 64 -14.40 3.41 2.54
N ALA A 65 -13.14 3.15 2.90
CA ALA A 65 -12.69 1.84 3.35
C ALA A 65 -13.42 1.41 4.63
N LEU A 66 -13.52 2.31 5.62
CA LEU A 66 -14.21 2.03 6.87
C LEU A 66 -15.69 1.68 6.61
N GLN A 67 -16.38 2.50 5.82
CA GLN A 67 -17.79 2.29 5.51
C GLN A 67 -18.00 1.00 4.73
N SER A 68 -17.09 0.64 3.80
CA SER A 68 -17.16 -0.62 3.05
C SER A 68 -17.19 -1.87 3.93
N VAL A 69 -16.54 -1.80 5.11
CA VAL A 69 -16.51 -2.88 6.09
C VAL A 69 -17.71 -2.83 7.02
N LEU A 70 -18.15 -1.64 7.43
CA LEU A 70 -19.32 -1.46 8.30
C LEU A 70 -20.64 -1.82 7.60
N ASP A 71 -20.71 -1.64 6.28
CA ASP A 71 -21.89 -1.95 5.46
C ASP A 71 -22.05 -3.45 5.15
N ILE A 72 -21.11 -4.29 5.58
CA ILE A 72 -21.21 -5.74 5.39
C ILE A 72 -22.40 -6.26 6.21
N PRO A 73 -23.41 -6.90 5.57
CA PRO A 73 -24.51 -7.52 6.30
C PRO A 73 -23.99 -8.55 7.31
N THR A 74 -24.61 -8.60 8.49
CA THR A 74 -24.13 -9.48 9.58
C THR A 74 -24.14 -10.96 9.16
N GLU A 75 -25.11 -11.35 8.33
CA GLU A 75 -25.23 -12.67 7.72
C GLU A 75 -24.06 -13.05 6.79
N ASP A 76 -23.33 -12.07 6.27
CA ASP A 76 -22.23 -12.24 5.33
C ASP A 76 -20.85 -12.11 5.99
N LEU A 77 -20.77 -11.76 7.29
CA LEU A 77 -19.51 -11.61 8.02
C LEU A 77 -18.72 -12.92 8.12
N GLU A 78 -19.42 -14.05 8.23
CA GLU A 78 -18.84 -15.40 8.26
C GLU A 78 -18.67 -15.99 6.86
N GLN A 79 -19.17 -15.31 5.83
CA GLN A 79 -19.07 -15.72 4.44
C GLN A 79 -17.86 -15.05 3.77
N TYR A 80 -17.59 -15.48 2.54
CA TYR A 80 -16.50 -14.93 1.76
C TYR A 80 -16.85 -13.51 1.28
N ASN A 81 -16.44 -12.51 2.05
CA ASN A 81 -16.69 -11.11 1.73
C ASN A 81 -15.83 -10.63 0.55
N THR A 82 -16.47 -9.97 -0.42
CA THR A 82 -15.81 -9.42 -1.61
C THR A 82 -15.94 -7.90 -1.75
N THR A 83 -16.63 -7.22 -0.82
CA THR A 83 -16.98 -5.79 -0.90
C THR A 83 -16.21 -4.92 0.09
N GLY A 84 -15.93 -5.44 1.29
CA GLY A 84 -15.18 -4.74 2.32
C GLY A 84 -13.68 -4.74 2.02
N PHE A 85 -13.09 -3.55 2.05
CA PHE A 85 -11.68 -3.37 1.74
C PHE A 85 -10.98 -2.40 2.69
N VAL A 86 -9.66 -2.46 2.67
CA VAL A 86 -8.76 -1.41 3.16
C VAL A 86 -7.75 -1.07 2.07
N ILE A 87 -6.98 0.00 2.26
CA ILE A 87 -6.00 0.46 1.28
C ILE A 87 -4.63 -0.07 1.70
N LEU A 88 -4.01 -0.91 0.87
CA LEU A 88 -2.63 -1.37 1.06
C LEU A 88 -1.69 -0.50 0.22
N ILE A 89 -0.75 0.15 0.87
CA ILE A 89 0.21 1.07 0.23
C ILE A 89 1.58 0.41 0.22
N ASN A 90 2.24 0.43 -0.93
CA ASN A 90 3.64 0.06 -1.07
C ASN A 90 4.53 1.27 -0.80
N GLY A 91 5.25 1.24 0.33
CA GLY A 91 6.17 2.29 0.77
C GLY A 91 7.41 2.45 -0.11
N ARG A 92 7.76 1.44 -0.91
CA ARG A 92 8.90 1.51 -1.85
C ARG A 92 8.51 2.07 -3.22
N TRP A 93 7.22 2.05 -3.55
CA TRP A 93 6.81 2.53 -4.86
C TRP A 93 7.12 4.02 -5.00
N SER A 94 7.68 4.37 -6.15
CA SER A 94 7.92 5.74 -6.57
C SER A 94 7.49 5.87 -8.02
N PRO A 95 6.76 6.92 -8.39
CA PRO A 95 6.53 7.25 -9.79
C PRO A 95 7.78 7.83 -10.45
N GLU A 96 8.81 8.20 -9.66
CA GLU A 96 10.06 8.74 -10.16
C GLU A 96 10.86 7.64 -10.87
N TRP A 97 10.77 7.63 -12.20
CA TRP A 97 11.70 6.90 -13.04
C TRP A 97 13.11 7.46 -12.87
N ASP A 98 14.11 6.60 -12.99
CA ASP A 98 15.48 7.05 -13.12
C ASP A 98 15.55 8.05 -14.30
N PRO A 99 16.23 9.21 -14.17
CA PRO A 99 16.33 10.17 -15.25
C PRO A 99 16.82 9.58 -16.59
N GLU A 100 17.65 8.54 -16.54
CA GLU A 100 18.12 7.81 -17.72
C GLU A 100 17.01 6.93 -18.33
N GLU A 101 16.22 6.24 -17.50
CA GLU A 101 15.06 5.46 -17.96
C GLU A 101 13.98 6.36 -18.56
N LEU A 102 13.71 7.49 -17.93
CA LEU A 102 12.79 8.51 -18.44
C LEU A 102 13.26 9.10 -19.77
N ALA A 103 14.54 9.43 -19.88
CA ALA A 103 15.11 9.91 -21.13
C ALA A 103 15.02 8.85 -22.24
N ALA A 104 15.24 7.57 -21.92
CA ALA A 104 15.15 6.47 -22.87
C ALA A 104 13.72 6.24 -23.38
N GLU A 105 12.73 6.23 -22.48
CA GLU A 105 11.30 6.06 -22.84
C GLU A 105 10.78 7.23 -23.68
N LEU A 106 11.11 8.48 -23.29
CA LEU A 106 10.77 9.66 -24.08
C LEU A 106 11.46 9.66 -25.46
N ALA A 107 12.72 9.21 -25.53
CA ALA A 107 13.45 9.09 -26.79
C ALA A 107 12.89 7.98 -27.70
N ALA A 108 12.28 6.93 -27.13
CA ALA A 108 11.57 5.89 -27.85
C ALA A 108 10.18 6.33 -28.35
N GLY A 109 9.74 7.56 -28.03
CA GLY A 109 8.43 8.08 -28.39
C GLY A 109 7.30 7.59 -27.48
N GLY A 110 7.65 6.98 -26.33
CA GLY A 110 6.72 6.66 -25.25
C GLY A 110 6.33 7.91 -24.46
N GLY A 111 5.22 7.81 -23.72
CA GLY A 111 4.81 8.79 -22.73
C GLY A 111 4.83 8.16 -21.33
N LEU A 112 4.96 8.99 -20.29
CA LEU A 112 4.75 8.59 -18.89
C LEU A 112 3.30 8.21 -18.58
N ASP A 113 2.41 8.45 -19.53
CA ASP A 113 0.99 8.24 -19.40
C ASP A 113 0.61 6.94 -20.10
N ASP A 114 0.26 5.94 -19.30
CA ASP A 114 -0.30 4.68 -19.80
C ASP A 114 -1.75 4.85 -20.32
N GLY A 115 -2.30 6.08 -20.23
CA GLY A 115 -3.62 6.44 -20.72
C GLY A 115 -4.75 5.98 -19.79
N HIS A 116 -4.45 5.63 -18.54
CA HIS A 116 -5.47 5.24 -17.57
C HIS A 116 -6.17 6.46 -16.97
N GLU A 117 -7.45 6.29 -16.64
CA GLU A 117 -8.22 7.29 -15.88
C GLU A 117 -7.48 7.69 -14.60
N PRO A 118 -7.34 8.99 -14.31
CA PRO A 118 -6.52 9.47 -13.21
C PRO A 118 -7.07 9.02 -11.86
N VAL A 119 -6.20 8.42 -11.04
CA VAL A 119 -6.48 8.05 -9.66
C VAL A 119 -5.62 8.92 -8.76
N TYR A 120 -6.24 9.85 -8.04
CA TYR A 120 -5.55 10.93 -7.31
C TYR A 120 -4.52 11.70 -8.17
N GLY A 121 -4.78 11.82 -9.48
CA GLY A 121 -3.90 12.50 -10.44
C GLY A 121 -2.84 11.60 -11.09
N CYS A 122 -2.71 10.33 -10.69
CA CYS A 122 -1.81 9.37 -11.32
C CYS A 122 -2.52 8.63 -12.47
N THR A 123 -1.92 8.66 -13.67
CA THR A 123 -2.44 7.99 -14.88
C THR A 123 -1.63 6.75 -15.29
N LEU A 124 -0.62 6.38 -14.49
CA LEU A 124 0.11 5.13 -14.63
C LEU A 124 -0.80 3.92 -14.36
N GLY A 125 -0.42 2.77 -14.93
CA GLY A 125 -1.03 1.48 -14.65
C GLY A 125 -0.90 1.11 -13.18
N GLU A 126 0.30 1.29 -12.62
CA GLU A 126 0.58 1.12 -11.19
C GLU A 126 0.62 2.46 -10.46
N VAL A 127 -0.17 2.59 -9.39
CA VAL A 127 -0.24 3.82 -8.56
C VAL A 127 0.42 3.65 -7.18
N GLY A 128 1.10 2.50 -6.96
CA GLY A 128 1.81 2.19 -5.72
C GLY A 128 0.93 1.87 -4.51
N TRP A 129 -0.35 1.65 -4.73
CA TRP A 129 -1.31 1.21 -3.72
C TRP A 129 -2.48 0.49 -4.39
N MET A 130 -3.18 -0.36 -3.64
CA MET A 130 -4.38 -1.06 -4.12
C MET A 130 -5.40 -1.23 -3.00
N LYS A 131 -6.67 -1.41 -3.37
CA LYS A 131 -7.70 -1.87 -2.43
C LYS A 131 -7.51 -3.36 -2.19
N VAL A 132 -7.57 -3.80 -0.94
CA VAL A 132 -7.37 -5.20 -0.55
C VAL A 132 -8.47 -5.61 0.41
N ARG A 133 -8.89 -6.88 0.37
CA ARG A 133 -9.89 -7.35 1.34
C ARG A 133 -9.39 -7.17 2.78
N TYR A 134 -10.26 -6.61 3.63
CA TYR A 134 -9.88 -6.23 4.99
C TYR A 134 -9.29 -7.40 5.80
N GLY A 135 -9.86 -8.61 5.66
CA GLY A 135 -9.37 -9.81 6.34
C GLY A 135 -8.01 -10.33 5.87
N GLN A 136 -7.54 -9.91 4.68
CA GLN A 136 -6.25 -10.33 4.11
C GLN A 136 -5.16 -9.26 4.25
N ALA A 137 -5.52 -8.04 4.66
CA ALA A 137 -4.64 -6.87 4.62
C ALA A 137 -3.38 -7.00 5.47
N GLN A 138 -3.43 -7.74 6.60
CA GLN A 138 -2.28 -7.92 7.48
C GLN A 138 -1.52 -9.21 7.14
N THR A 139 -2.08 -10.37 7.48
CA THR A 139 -1.39 -11.66 7.33
C THR A 139 -1.18 -12.01 5.86
N GLY A 140 -2.22 -11.89 5.04
CA GLY A 140 -2.16 -12.19 3.60
C GLY A 140 -1.11 -11.32 2.91
N ALA A 141 -1.19 -10.00 3.06
CA ALA A 141 -0.20 -9.09 2.50
C ALA A 141 1.23 -9.39 3.02
N SER A 142 1.40 -9.69 4.30
CA SER A 142 2.71 -10.00 4.88
C SER A 142 3.32 -11.29 4.34
N SER A 143 2.51 -12.30 4.04
CA SER A 143 2.99 -13.57 3.46
C SER A 143 3.17 -13.51 1.94
N LEU A 144 2.30 -12.79 1.24
CA LEU A 144 2.21 -12.83 -0.22
C LEU A 144 3.11 -11.81 -0.90
N MET A 145 3.30 -10.63 -0.30
CA MET A 145 4.06 -9.56 -0.93
C MET A 145 5.57 -9.83 -0.83
N THR A 146 6.05 -11.00 -1.22
CA THR A 146 7.47 -11.36 -1.20
C THR A 146 8.26 -10.55 -2.25
N PRO A 147 9.59 -10.50 -2.19
CA PRO A 147 10.39 -9.64 -3.07
C PRO A 147 10.33 -9.96 -4.58
N ASP A 148 9.79 -11.11 -4.96
CA ASP A 148 9.94 -11.64 -6.32
C ASP A 148 8.70 -11.37 -7.18
N GLY A 149 8.41 -10.09 -7.48
CA GLY A 149 7.32 -9.71 -8.39
C GLY A 149 5.90 -10.03 -7.88
N SER A 150 5.75 -10.36 -6.60
CA SER A 150 4.43 -10.69 -6.04
C SER A 150 3.49 -9.49 -6.03
N TRP A 151 4.04 -8.28 -5.89
CA TRP A 151 3.25 -7.06 -6.04
C TRP A 151 2.68 -6.96 -7.47
N ASP A 152 3.51 -7.11 -8.49
CA ASP A 152 3.10 -7.01 -9.90
C ASP A 152 2.01 -8.02 -10.28
N LEU A 153 2.10 -9.24 -9.73
CA LEU A 153 1.11 -10.31 -9.96
C LEU A 153 -0.24 -10.01 -9.28
N GLU A 154 -0.19 -9.55 -8.04
CA GLU A 154 -1.37 -9.33 -7.19
C GLU A 154 -1.99 -7.95 -7.37
N TYR A 155 -1.25 -7.01 -7.95
CA TYR A 155 -1.69 -5.63 -8.09
C TYR A 155 -3.00 -5.54 -8.87
N ARG A 156 -3.95 -4.83 -8.29
CA ARG A 156 -5.22 -4.48 -8.92
C ARG A 156 -5.38 -2.98 -8.82
N ARG A 157 -5.39 -2.32 -9.99
CA ARG A 157 -5.59 -0.88 -10.07
C ARG A 157 -6.97 -0.52 -9.50
N PRO A 158 -7.05 0.41 -8.54
CA PRO A 158 -8.33 0.93 -8.05
C PRO A 158 -9.21 1.40 -9.22
N PRO A 159 -10.54 1.13 -9.17
CA PRO A 159 -11.33 0.74 -8.00
C PRO A 159 -11.39 -0.78 -7.74
N ALA A 160 -10.67 -1.62 -8.48
CA ALA A 160 -10.69 -3.07 -8.25
C ALA A 160 -10.10 -3.44 -6.87
N ILE A 161 -10.64 -4.50 -6.26
CA ILE A 161 -10.20 -5.03 -4.95
C ILE A 161 -9.37 -6.30 -5.18
N GLY A 162 -8.17 -6.34 -4.59
CA GLY A 162 -7.23 -7.46 -4.64
C GLY A 162 -7.37 -8.49 -3.51
N PHE A 163 -6.52 -9.53 -3.58
CA PHE A 163 -6.45 -10.72 -2.71
C PHE A 163 -7.67 -11.67 -2.79
N VAL A 164 -7.97 -12.10 -4.02
CA VAL A 164 -8.95 -13.15 -4.36
C VAL A 164 -8.24 -14.51 -4.29
N PHE A 165 -8.61 -15.39 -3.34
CA PHE A 165 -8.18 -16.80 -3.29
C PHE A 165 -9.38 -17.74 -3.36
#